data_AF-A0A318SZE6-F1
#
_entry.id   AF-A0A318SZE6-F1
#
_cell.length_a   1.000
_cell.length_b   1.000
_cell.length_c   1.000
_cell.angle_alpha   90.00
_cell.angle_beta   90.00
_cell.angle_gamma   90.00
#
_symmetry.space_group_name_H-M   'P 1'
#
loop_
_entity.id
_entity.type
_entity.pdbx_description
1 polymer ?
#
loop_
_entity_poly.entity_id
_entity_poly.type
_entity_poly.pdbx_seq_one_letter_code
_entity_poly.pdbx_strand_id
1 'polypeptide(L)'
;GATWGHMAIPRIGQEVIVDFLEGDPDQPIVIGRTYHARNRPPYKLPDHKTKMVIRSDTHKGNGFNEISFEDEAGREKIYVHGQKDQEIHIENNRSKRIDNNQSESVGHNKSIEVGNNHHEVIGGNMTLMVGPNVLQKFVTGKFKAFTDKIGGLANKLGIPDILNMGEGNLIIGVGKNKAETVMVSSTEVVGGAKTVAVGGGMQIAVGGVLNQAIAIGAYEEVGQNKVVVAGKRMEFVCGKSMIQLNEDGTIILEGVKILLTGKDRMTVKAGKVEMN
;
A
#
# COMPACT_ATOMS: atom_id res chain seq x y z
N GLY A 1 -19.65 -29.74 30.12
CA GLY A 1 -18.78 -30.58 30.96
C GLY A 1 -18.17 -29.74 32.07
N ALA A 2 -17.10 -30.23 32.73
CA ALA A 2 -16.54 -29.58 33.92
C ALA A 2 -16.11 -28.11 33.71
N THR A 3 -15.67 -27.71 32.52
CA THR A 3 -15.22 -26.33 32.21
C THR A 3 -15.48 -25.89 30.76
N TRP A 4 -16.28 -26.63 29.99
CA TRP A 4 -16.55 -26.36 28.57
C TRP A 4 -18.01 -26.62 28.23
N GLY A 5 -18.53 -25.93 27.21
CA GLY A 5 -19.92 -26.04 26.75
C GLY A 5 -20.52 -24.69 26.42
N HIS A 6 -21.84 -24.67 26.18
CA HIS A 6 -22.59 -23.43 26.03
C HIS A 6 -23.05 -22.94 27.40
N MET A 7 -23.08 -21.62 27.58
CA MET A 7 -23.67 -21.01 28.77
C MET A 7 -24.41 -19.75 28.36
N ALA A 8 -25.71 -19.74 28.61
CA ALA A 8 -26.51 -18.53 28.64
C ALA A 8 -27.17 -18.48 30.01
N ILE A 9 -27.04 -17.37 30.74
CA ILE A 9 -27.65 -17.21 32.08
C ILE A 9 -29.04 -16.55 31.90
N PRO A 10 -30.11 -17.03 32.57
CA PRO A 10 -31.39 -16.34 32.53
C PRO A 10 -31.26 -14.95 33.13
N ARG A 11 -31.82 -13.94 32.46
CA ARG A 11 -31.82 -12.56 32.98
C ARG A 11 -33.14 -12.26 33.67
N ILE A 12 -33.11 -11.31 34.61
CA ILE A 12 -34.31 -10.83 35.31
C ILE A 12 -35.37 -10.39 34.30
N GLY A 13 -36.60 -10.88 34.48
CA GLY A 13 -37.73 -10.61 33.60
C GLY A 13 -37.90 -11.61 32.45
N GLN A 14 -36.96 -12.54 32.24
CA GLN A 14 -37.14 -13.64 31.29
C GLN A 14 -37.99 -14.76 31.89
N GLU A 15 -38.81 -15.38 31.05
CA GLU A 15 -39.61 -16.55 31.41
C GLU A 15 -38.76 -17.82 31.28
N VAL A 16 -38.86 -18.68 32.28
CA VAL A 16 -38.14 -19.95 32.38
C VAL A 16 -39.12 -21.09 32.64
N ILE A 17 -38.82 -22.27 32.11
CA ILE A 17 -39.54 -23.50 32.46
C ILE A 17 -38.80 -24.12 33.63
N VAL A 18 -39.51 -24.28 34.75
CA VAL A 18 -39.02 -24.94 35.96
C VAL A 18 -39.61 -26.34 36.03
N ASP A 19 -38.73 -27.31 36.24
CA ASP A 19 -39.06 -28.68 36.60
C ASP A 19 -38.65 -28.94 38.05
N PHE A 20 -39.06 -30.06 38.62
CA PHE A 20 -38.82 -30.40 40.02
C PHE A 20 -38.20 -31.79 40.09
N LEU A 21 -37.05 -31.92 40.76
CA LEU A 21 -36.33 -33.19 40.84
C LEU A 21 -37.20 -34.23 41.55
N GLU A 22 -37.44 -35.38 40.89
CA GLU A 22 -38.37 -36.43 41.37
C GLU A 22 -39.79 -35.91 41.69
N GLY A 23 -40.18 -34.76 41.14
CA GLY A 23 -41.45 -34.10 41.44
C GLY A 23 -41.51 -33.38 42.80
N ASP A 24 -40.38 -33.22 43.50
CA ASP A 24 -40.30 -32.53 44.79
C ASP A 24 -40.38 -30.99 44.61
N PRO A 25 -41.46 -30.32 45.03
CA PRO A 25 -41.63 -28.88 44.87
C PRO A 25 -40.56 -28.04 45.58
N ASP A 26 -39.83 -28.62 46.55
CA ASP A 26 -38.75 -27.94 47.26
C ASP A 26 -37.40 -28.02 46.52
N GLN A 27 -37.33 -28.76 45.40
CA GLN A 27 -36.11 -28.93 44.59
C GLN A 27 -36.31 -28.51 43.12
N PRO A 28 -36.52 -27.20 42.84
CA PRO A 28 -36.71 -26.70 41.49
C PRO A 28 -35.42 -26.69 40.66
N ILE A 29 -35.54 -26.96 39.36
CA ILE A 29 -34.49 -26.86 38.36
C ILE A 29 -35.00 -26.19 37.08
N VAL A 30 -34.21 -25.26 36.51
CA VAL A 30 -34.56 -24.61 35.24
C VAL A 30 -34.13 -25.49 34.07
N ILE A 31 -35.08 -25.92 33.24
CA ILE A 31 -34.85 -26.82 32.10
C ILE A 31 -35.03 -26.16 30.74
N GLY A 32 -35.58 -24.94 30.68
CA GLY A 32 -35.86 -24.27 29.42
C GLY A 32 -36.19 -22.79 29.54
N ARG A 33 -36.33 -22.15 28.38
CA ARG A 33 -36.79 -20.76 28.23
C ARG A 33 -37.82 -20.67 27.13
N THR A 34 -38.72 -19.72 27.27
CA THR A 34 -39.79 -19.49 26.30
C THR A 34 -39.85 -18.01 25.91
N TYR A 35 -40.44 -17.77 24.74
CA TYR A 35 -40.85 -16.44 24.31
C TYR A 35 -42.35 -16.28 24.55
N HIS A 36 -42.77 -15.06 24.87
CA HIS A 36 -44.17 -14.69 25.08
C HIS A 36 -44.44 -13.28 24.56
N ALA A 37 -45.63 -12.73 24.80
CA ALA A 37 -46.06 -11.45 24.19
C ALA A 37 -45.16 -10.24 24.51
N ARG A 38 -44.48 -10.22 25.67
CA ARG A 38 -43.54 -9.17 26.10
C ARG A 38 -42.08 -9.55 25.81
N ASN A 39 -41.66 -10.79 26.10
CA ASN A 39 -40.37 -11.33 25.66
C ASN A 39 -40.51 -11.99 24.28
N ARG A 40 -40.48 -11.18 23.22
CA ARG A 40 -40.69 -11.65 21.84
C ARG A 40 -39.44 -12.30 21.25
N PRO A 41 -39.59 -13.18 20.23
CA PRO A 41 -38.45 -13.72 19.50
C PRO A 41 -37.61 -12.59 18.85
N PRO A 42 -36.29 -12.80 18.62
CA PRO A 42 -35.39 -11.76 18.09
C PRO A 42 -35.77 -11.20 16.71
N TYR A 43 -36.53 -11.97 15.93
CA TYR A 43 -37.13 -11.57 14.67
C TYR A 43 -38.62 -11.89 14.68
N LYS A 44 -39.39 -11.10 13.92
CA LYS A 44 -40.84 -11.28 13.79
C LYS A 44 -41.14 -12.62 13.11
N LEU A 45 -42.04 -13.39 13.72
CA LEU A 45 -42.58 -14.63 13.17
C LEU A 45 -44.03 -14.40 12.70
N PRO A 46 -44.48 -15.10 11.64
CA PRO A 46 -43.76 -16.14 10.87
C PRO A 46 -42.83 -15.62 9.76
N ASP A 47 -42.70 -14.29 9.59
CA ASP A 47 -41.95 -13.65 8.50
C ASP A 47 -40.51 -14.19 8.36
N HIS A 48 -39.83 -14.49 9.49
CA HIS A 48 -38.47 -15.03 9.52
C HIS A 48 -38.40 -16.49 10.02
N LYS A 49 -39.35 -17.33 9.63
CA LYS A 49 -39.44 -18.75 10.05
C LYS A 49 -38.24 -19.63 9.64
N THR A 50 -37.46 -19.20 8.65
CA THR A 50 -36.27 -19.88 8.11
C THR A 50 -34.96 -19.42 8.75
N LYS A 51 -35.03 -18.55 9.77
CA LYS A 51 -33.84 -17.97 10.38
C LYS A 51 -33.51 -18.60 11.73
N MET A 52 -32.30 -19.13 11.86
CA MET A 52 -31.70 -19.52 13.14
C MET A 52 -30.88 -18.37 13.72
N VAL A 53 -31.01 -18.11 15.03
CA VAL A 53 -30.39 -16.94 15.68
C VAL A 53 -29.84 -17.26 17.06
N ILE A 54 -28.61 -16.85 17.29
CA ILE A 54 -28.03 -16.69 18.63
C ILE A 54 -27.67 -15.21 18.78
N ARG A 55 -28.50 -14.47 19.52
CA ARG A 55 -28.35 -13.04 19.76
C ARG A 55 -28.20 -12.77 21.25
N SER A 56 -27.20 -11.97 21.63
CA SER A 56 -27.04 -11.44 22.97
C SER A 56 -27.76 -10.09 23.13
N ASP A 57 -27.75 -9.54 24.34
CA ASP A 57 -28.23 -8.20 24.61
C ASP A 57 -27.19 -7.51 25.50
N THR A 58 -26.78 -6.30 25.16
CA THR A 58 -25.77 -5.57 25.94
C THR A 58 -26.31 -5.30 27.34
N HIS A 59 -25.67 -5.87 28.37
CA HIS A 59 -26.12 -5.66 29.74
C HIS A 59 -25.83 -4.22 30.19
N LYS A 60 -26.84 -3.53 30.74
CA LYS A 60 -26.75 -2.12 31.17
C LYS A 60 -26.31 -1.16 30.05
N GLY A 61 -26.65 -1.47 28.82
CA GLY A 61 -26.38 -0.63 27.66
C GLY A 61 -27.31 -1.01 26.50
N ASN A 62 -27.04 -0.43 25.33
CA ASN A 62 -27.79 -0.73 24.11
C ASN A 62 -26.89 -1.51 23.14
N GLY A 63 -27.48 -2.43 22.37
CA GLY A 63 -26.77 -3.19 21.34
C GLY A 63 -26.79 -4.69 21.57
N PHE A 64 -26.19 -5.44 20.66
CA PHE A 64 -26.17 -6.90 20.70
C PHE A 64 -25.00 -7.48 19.90
N ASN A 65 -24.53 -8.66 20.29
CA ASN A 65 -23.74 -9.52 19.41
C ASN A 65 -24.67 -10.56 18.79
N GLU A 66 -24.43 -10.97 17.56
CA GLU A 66 -25.25 -11.98 16.90
C GLU A 66 -24.42 -12.88 15.98
N ILE A 67 -24.80 -14.16 15.96
CA ILE A 67 -24.63 -15.03 14.81
C ILE A 67 -26.01 -15.52 14.35
N SER A 68 -26.31 -15.38 13.07
CA SER A 68 -27.55 -15.89 12.49
C SER A 68 -27.35 -16.53 11.13
N PHE A 69 -28.24 -17.46 10.81
CA PHE A 69 -28.26 -18.27 9.59
C PHE A 69 -29.63 -18.12 8.95
N GLU A 70 -29.67 -17.69 7.70
CA GLU A 70 -30.86 -17.68 6.85
C GLU A 70 -30.79 -18.91 5.93
N ASP A 71 -31.82 -19.75 5.99
CA ASP A 71 -31.89 -21.02 5.25
C ASP A 71 -32.93 -21.00 4.10
N GLU A 72 -33.49 -19.82 3.80
CA GLU A 72 -34.39 -19.66 2.67
C GLU A 72 -33.62 -19.80 1.34
N ALA A 73 -34.09 -20.71 0.48
CA ALA A 73 -33.42 -21.06 -0.76
C ALA A 73 -33.17 -19.85 -1.68
N GLY A 74 -31.93 -19.70 -2.14
CA GLY A 74 -31.49 -18.58 -2.98
C GLY A 74 -31.29 -17.26 -2.23
N ARG A 75 -31.45 -17.26 -0.90
CA ARG A 75 -31.25 -16.11 -0.01
C ARG A 75 -30.42 -16.47 1.22
N GLU A 76 -29.69 -17.59 1.15
CA GLU A 76 -28.92 -18.14 2.23
C GLU A 76 -27.86 -17.15 2.70
N LYS A 77 -27.74 -16.99 4.01
CA LYS A 77 -26.83 -16.00 4.59
C LYS A 77 -26.38 -16.39 5.98
N ILE A 78 -25.08 -16.26 6.21
CA ILE A 78 -24.52 -16.18 7.55
C ILE A 78 -24.30 -14.70 7.89
N TYR A 79 -24.80 -14.26 9.03
CA TYR A 79 -24.55 -12.93 9.57
C TYR A 79 -23.82 -13.03 10.90
N VAL A 80 -22.71 -12.30 11.02
CA VAL A 80 -21.94 -12.18 12.25
C VAL A 80 -21.84 -10.70 12.58
N HIS A 81 -22.24 -10.34 13.80
CA HIS A 81 -22.22 -8.97 14.31
C HIS A 81 -21.50 -8.91 15.65
N GLY A 82 -20.44 -8.11 15.70
CA GLY A 82 -19.80 -7.67 16.93
C GLY A 82 -20.23 -6.25 17.26
N GLN A 83 -20.81 -6.03 18.44
CA GLN A 83 -21.24 -4.71 18.90
C GLN A 83 -20.06 -3.75 19.15
N LYS A 84 -18.87 -4.31 19.43
CA LYS A 84 -17.67 -3.54 19.76
C LYS A 84 -16.46 -4.16 19.06
N ASP A 85 -15.83 -5.14 19.69
CA ASP A 85 -14.60 -5.77 19.21
C ASP A 85 -14.92 -7.19 18.69
N GLN A 86 -14.33 -7.57 17.56
CA GLN A 86 -14.35 -8.95 17.05
C GLN A 86 -12.91 -9.46 16.95
N GLU A 87 -12.59 -10.49 17.74
CA GLU A 87 -11.29 -11.15 17.70
C GLU A 87 -11.42 -12.55 17.09
N ILE A 88 -10.49 -12.91 16.22
CA ILE A 88 -10.40 -14.24 15.61
C ILE A 88 -8.98 -14.76 15.86
N HIS A 89 -8.85 -15.75 16.74
CA HIS A 89 -7.57 -16.39 17.05
C HIS A 89 -7.54 -17.80 16.44
N ILE A 90 -6.50 -18.10 15.67
CA ILE A 90 -6.34 -19.39 14.97
C ILE A 90 -4.90 -19.84 15.17
N GLU A 91 -4.70 -20.98 15.81
CA GLU A 91 -3.36 -21.47 16.20
C GLU A 91 -2.58 -22.13 15.07
N ASN A 92 -3.24 -22.50 13.97
CA ASN A 92 -2.62 -23.22 12.86
C ASN A 92 -2.92 -22.56 11.52
N ASN A 93 -3.91 -23.07 10.77
CA ASN A 93 -4.19 -22.63 9.41
C ASN A 93 -5.58 -22.00 9.29
N ARG A 94 -5.64 -20.85 8.59
CA ARG A 94 -6.89 -20.24 8.15
C ARG A 94 -6.97 -20.25 6.62
N SER A 95 -7.89 -21.03 6.07
CA SER A 95 -8.21 -20.99 4.63
C SER A 95 -9.49 -20.21 4.40
N LYS A 96 -9.51 -19.34 3.38
CA LYS A 96 -10.70 -18.60 2.96
C LYS A 96 -10.85 -18.74 1.45
N ARG A 97 -12.02 -19.23 1.01
CA ARG A 97 -12.41 -19.31 -0.40
C ARG A 97 -13.72 -18.57 -0.59
N ILE A 98 -13.77 -17.69 -1.58
CA ILE A 98 -14.97 -16.97 -2.01
C ILE A 98 -15.10 -17.21 -3.51
N ASP A 99 -16.18 -17.85 -3.94
CA ASP A 99 -16.34 -18.24 -5.35
C ASP A 99 -16.81 -17.09 -6.25
N ASN A 100 -17.38 -16.02 -5.67
CA ASN A 100 -17.84 -14.85 -6.40
C ASN A 100 -17.06 -13.59 -5.99
N ASN A 101 -17.62 -12.73 -5.13
CA ASN A 101 -17.03 -11.43 -4.80
C ASN A 101 -16.73 -11.29 -3.32
N GLN A 102 -15.57 -10.68 -3.00
CA GLN A 102 -15.24 -10.20 -1.66
C GLN A 102 -15.23 -8.67 -1.66
N SER A 103 -15.91 -8.07 -0.68
CA SER A 103 -15.83 -6.64 -0.39
C SER A 103 -15.42 -6.44 1.07
N GLU A 104 -14.51 -5.51 1.32
CA GLU A 104 -13.99 -5.16 2.64
C GLU A 104 -13.93 -3.64 2.75
N SER A 105 -14.49 -3.10 3.83
CA SER A 105 -14.45 -1.68 4.14
C SER A 105 -13.94 -1.49 5.56
N VAL A 106 -12.92 -0.65 5.71
CA VAL A 106 -12.29 -0.34 7.00
C VAL A 106 -12.41 1.16 7.22
N GLY A 107 -13.15 1.59 8.24
CA GLY A 107 -13.42 3.01 8.49
C GLY A 107 -12.23 3.82 8.98
N HIS A 108 -11.20 3.16 9.50
CA HIS A 108 -9.97 3.77 9.99
C HIS A 108 -8.74 3.06 9.40
N ASN A 109 -7.95 2.36 10.20
CA ASN A 109 -6.68 1.80 9.79
C ASN A 109 -6.77 0.29 9.54
N LYS A 110 -6.08 -0.19 8.50
CA LYS A 110 -5.79 -1.61 8.27
C LYS A 110 -4.29 -1.84 8.39
N SER A 111 -3.88 -2.73 9.30
CA SER A 111 -2.49 -3.17 9.44
C SER A 111 -2.40 -4.65 9.10
N ILE A 112 -1.36 -5.03 8.36
CA ILE A 112 -1.08 -6.42 7.99
C ILE A 112 0.37 -6.69 8.31
N GLU A 113 0.63 -7.66 9.17
CA GLU A 113 1.97 -8.18 9.46
C GLU A 113 2.03 -9.63 8.99
N VAL A 114 3.07 -9.95 8.22
CA VAL A 114 3.34 -11.30 7.72
C VAL A 114 4.76 -11.64 8.12
N GLY A 115 4.93 -12.62 9.01
CA GLY A 115 6.25 -12.98 9.55
C GLY A 115 7.19 -13.67 8.54
N ASN A 116 6.70 -14.05 7.36
CA ASN A 116 7.50 -14.61 6.28
C ASN A 116 7.00 -14.04 4.93
N ASN A 117 6.49 -14.87 4.02
CA ASN A 117 6.13 -14.43 2.67
C ASN A 117 4.67 -14.00 2.52
N HIS A 118 4.45 -12.84 1.89
CA HIS A 118 3.16 -12.43 1.32
C HIS A 118 3.21 -12.62 -0.20
N HIS A 119 2.32 -13.46 -0.73
CA HIS A 119 2.22 -13.73 -2.17
C HIS A 119 0.78 -13.48 -2.64
N GLU A 120 0.61 -12.55 -3.57
CA GLU A 120 -0.67 -12.15 -4.13
C GLU A 120 -0.65 -12.30 -5.66
N VAL A 121 -1.66 -13.00 -6.20
CA VAL A 121 -1.83 -13.19 -7.65
C VAL A 121 -3.18 -12.62 -8.06
N ILE A 122 -3.15 -11.64 -8.96
CA ILE A 122 -4.35 -10.98 -9.49
C ILE A 122 -4.46 -11.33 -10.97
N GLY A 123 -5.45 -12.15 -11.34
CA GLY A 123 -5.66 -12.56 -12.73
C GLY A 123 -6.21 -11.45 -13.64
N GLY A 124 -6.77 -10.39 -13.04
CA GLY A 124 -7.30 -9.22 -13.73
C GLY A 124 -6.47 -7.96 -13.47
N ASN A 125 -7.14 -6.82 -13.27
CA ASN A 125 -6.48 -5.55 -12.98
C ASN A 125 -6.38 -5.30 -11.47
N MET A 126 -5.26 -4.72 -11.03
CA MET A 126 -5.11 -4.11 -9.71
C MET A 126 -5.19 -2.59 -9.85
N THR A 127 -6.14 -1.97 -9.16
CA THR A 127 -6.23 -0.50 -9.07
C THR A 127 -6.04 -0.11 -7.61
N LEU A 128 -4.94 0.57 -7.31
CA LEU A 128 -4.67 1.13 -6.00
C LEU A 128 -4.78 2.66 -6.10
N MET A 129 -5.77 3.23 -5.43
CA MET A 129 -5.90 4.68 -5.27
C MET A 129 -5.51 5.04 -3.84
N VAL A 130 -4.48 5.87 -3.70
CA VAL A 130 -4.05 6.42 -2.41
C VAL A 130 -4.40 7.90 -2.42
N GLY A 131 -5.23 8.34 -1.47
CA GLY A 131 -5.65 9.73 -1.38
C GLY A 131 -4.50 10.69 -1.02
N PRO A 132 -4.64 11.99 -1.30
CA PRO A 132 -3.66 13.00 -0.92
C PRO A 132 -3.57 13.05 0.61
N ASN A 133 -2.39 12.74 1.13
CA ASN A 133 -2.15 12.83 2.56
C ASN A 133 -2.06 14.31 2.95
N VAL A 134 -2.80 14.76 3.97
CA VAL A 134 -2.69 16.12 4.53
C VAL A 134 -1.26 16.41 5.03
N LEU A 135 -0.45 15.37 5.22
CA LEU A 135 0.99 15.45 5.44
C LEU A 135 1.82 15.97 4.25
N GLN A 136 1.30 16.02 3.03
CA GLN A 136 2.10 16.43 1.86
C GLN A 136 2.39 17.95 1.83
N LYS A 137 1.73 18.76 2.66
CA LYS A 137 2.06 20.18 2.91
C LYS A 137 3.11 20.42 4.00
N PHE A 138 3.56 19.38 4.72
CA PHE A 138 4.49 19.50 5.86
C PHE A 138 5.71 18.56 5.81
N VAL A 139 5.78 17.67 4.81
CA VAL A 139 6.76 16.58 4.75
C VAL A 139 8.18 16.98 4.31
N THR A 140 8.40 18.18 3.77
CA THR A 140 9.77 18.60 3.37
C THR A 140 10.60 19.30 4.45
N GLY A 141 10.10 19.47 5.68
CA GLY A 141 10.86 20.12 6.77
C GLY A 141 10.80 19.45 8.14
N LYS A 142 9.84 18.55 8.39
CA LYS A 142 9.61 17.94 9.71
C LYS A 142 9.69 16.41 9.76
N PHE A 143 10.18 15.77 8.70
CA PHE A 143 10.45 14.32 8.73
C PHE A 143 11.58 13.95 9.72
N LYS A 144 12.40 14.93 10.13
CA LYS A 144 13.42 14.76 11.19
C LYS A 144 12.86 14.84 12.62
N ALA A 145 11.64 15.36 12.81
CA ALA A 145 11.03 15.53 14.14
C ALA A 145 10.07 14.38 14.52
N PHE A 146 9.69 13.55 13.55
CA PHE A 146 8.88 12.35 13.80
C PHE A 146 9.76 11.15 14.22
N THR A 147 11.03 11.13 13.80
CA THR A 147 12.01 10.09 14.18
C THR A 147 12.49 10.21 15.63
N ASP A 148 12.52 11.40 16.22
CA ASP A 148 13.08 11.59 17.57
C ASP A 148 12.08 11.28 18.70
N LYS A 149 10.77 11.20 18.41
CA LYS A 149 9.72 10.93 19.42
C LYS A 149 9.09 9.54 19.35
N ILE A 150 9.38 8.75 18.30
CA ILE A 150 8.97 7.34 18.24
C ILE A 150 9.98 6.41 18.93
N GLY A 151 11.26 6.80 19.00
CA GLY A 151 12.29 6.03 19.71
C GLY A 151 12.02 5.84 21.22
N GLY A 152 11.27 6.75 21.84
CA GLY A 152 10.90 6.63 23.26
C GLY A 152 9.69 5.73 23.55
N LEU A 153 8.82 5.48 22.56
CA LEU A 153 7.63 4.65 22.74
C LEU A 153 7.81 3.22 22.22
N ALA A 154 8.71 3.01 21.25
CA ALA A 154 9.04 1.69 20.71
C ALA A 154 9.80 0.79 21.71
N ASN A 155 10.65 1.37 22.58
CA ASN A 155 11.40 0.61 23.59
C ASN A 155 10.54 -0.02 24.69
N LYS A 156 9.25 0.35 24.80
CA LYS A 156 8.33 -0.21 25.81
C LYS A 156 7.42 -1.31 25.27
N LEU A 157 7.49 -1.63 23.98
CA LEU A 157 6.60 -2.59 23.30
C LEU A 157 7.33 -3.75 22.60
N GLY A 158 8.66 -3.83 22.66
CA GLY A 158 9.41 -4.97 22.12
C GLY A 158 9.26 -5.17 20.61
N ILE A 159 8.90 -4.11 19.87
CA ILE A 159 8.74 -4.14 18.42
C ILE A 159 10.13 -4.07 17.79
N PRO A 160 10.54 -5.05 16.96
CA PRO A 160 11.80 -4.98 16.22
C PRO A 160 11.88 -3.70 15.37
N ASP A 161 13.10 -3.17 15.30
CA ASP A 161 13.49 -1.91 14.68
C ASP A 161 12.82 -1.64 13.32
N ILE A 162 12.10 -0.53 13.22
CA ILE A 162 11.41 -0.06 12.00
C ILE A 162 12.41 0.37 10.90
N LEU A 163 13.71 0.33 11.20
CA LEU A 163 14.81 0.56 10.26
C LEU A 163 15.56 -0.72 9.85
N ASN A 164 15.19 -1.89 10.39
CA ASN A 164 15.64 -3.16 9.85
C ASN A 164 14.83 -3.47 8.58
N MET A 165 15.27 -2.92 7.44
CA MET A 165 14.82 -3.41 6.14
C MET A 165 15.19 -4.90 6.06
N GLY A 166 14.18 -5.78 5.95
CA GLY A 166 14.41 -7.22 5.84
C GLY A 166 15.22 -7.58 4.60
N GLU A 167 16.03 -8.64 4.69
CA GLU A 167 16.76 -9.24 3.56
C GLU A 167 15.77 -9.97 2.64
N GLY A 168 15.13 -9.23 1.71
CA GLY A 168 14.11 -9.79 0.81
C GLY A 168 14.14 -9.19 -0.59
N ASN A 169 13.76 -10.00 -1.57
CA ASN A 169 13.63 -9.56 -2.96
C ASN A 169 12.20 -9.09 -3.26
N LEU A 170 12.04 -7.93 -3.88
CA LEU A 170 10.79 -7.49 -4.48
C LEU A 170 10.84 -7.73 -5.99
N ILE A 171 9.91 -8.51 -6.53
CA ILE A 171 9.76 -8.75 -7.98
C ILE A 171 8.37 -8.26 -8.41
N ILE A 172 8.33 -7.32 -9.35
CA ILE A 172 7.08 -6.81 -9.93
C ILE A 172 7.04 -7.25 -11.39
N GLY A 173 6.16 -8.21 -11.72
CA GLY A 173 5.88 -8.63 -13.10
C GLY A 173 4.65 -7.93 -13.66
N VAL A 174 4.80 -7.17 -14.75
CA VAL A 174 3.68 -6.49 -15.42
C VAL A 174 3.57 -6.99 -16.85
N GLY A 175 2.49 -7.72 -17.17
CA GLY A 175 2.32 -8.36 -18.48
C GLY A 175 1.85 -7.44 -19.62
N LYS A 176 1.42 -6.21 -19.30
CA LYS A 176 0.98 -5.21 -20.31
C LYS A 176 1.62 -3.86 -20.05
N ASN A 177 0.95 -2.97 -19.31
CA ASN A 177 1.38 -1.60 -19.08
C ASN A 177 1.52 -1.31 -17.58
N LYS A 178 2.61 -0.64 -17.19
CA LYS A 178 2.79 -0.05 -15.86
C LYS A 178 2.67 1.47 -16.01
N ALA A 179 1.58 2.05 -15.53
CA ALA A 179 1.40 3.51 -15.47
C ALA A 179 1.58 3.99 -14.03
N GLU A 180 2.48 4.94 -13.83
CA GLU A 180 2.77 5.53 -12.52
C GLU A 180 2.67 7.06 -12.65
N THR A 181 1.81 7.69 -11.84
CA THR A 181 1.63 9.15 -11.82
C THR A 181 1.98 9.68 -10.45
N VAL A 182 2.97 10.57 -10.39
CA VAL A 182 3.47 11.14 -9.15
C VAL A 182 3.22 12.64 -9.16
N MET A 183 2.42 13.13 -8.22
CA MET A 183 1.92 14.52 -8.23
C MET A 183 2.90 15.55 -7.66
N VAL A 184 3.79 15.14 -6.75
CA VAL A 184 4.66 16.06 -6.01
C VAL A 184 6.13 15.70 -6.21
N SER A 185 6.56 14.53 -5.74
CA SER A 185 7.95 14.08 -5.92
C SER A 185 8.05 12.55 -5.95
N SER A 186 8.99 12.07 -6.78
CA SER A 186 9.46 10.69 -6.79
C SER A 186 10.96 10.70 -6.48
N THR A 187 11.38 9.93 -5.48
CA THR A 187 12.79 9.79 -5.08
C THR A 187 13.13 8.32 -5.07
N GLU A 188 14.23 7.97 -5.71
CA GLU A 188 14.73 6.60 -5.77
C GLU A 188 16.19 6.58 -5.31
N VAL A 189 16.48 5.75 -4.30
CA VAL A 189 17.83 5.54 -3.76
C VAL A 189 18.18 4.08 -3.97
N VAL A 190 19.23 3.82 -4.75
CA VAL A 190 19.72 2.45 -5.02
C VAL A 190 21.10 2.32 -4.40
N GLY A 191 21.22 1.44 -3.39
CA GLY A 191 22.50 1.21 -2.69
C GLY A 191 23.49 0.32 -3.45
N GLY A 192 22.98 -0.48 -4.40
CA GLY A 192 23.77 -1.33 -5.30
C GLY A 192 23.75 -0.79 -6.73
N ALA A 193 23.47 -1.68 -7.69
CA ALA A 193 23.35 -1.31 -9.10
C ALA A 193 21.89 -1.09 -9.51
N LYS A 194 21.66 -0.09 -10.38
CA LYS A 194 20.40 0.08 -11.10
C LYS A 194 20.61 -0.17 -12.58
N THR A 195 19.84 -1.09 -13.15
CA THR A 195 19.85 -1.38 -14.59
C THR A 195 18.47 -1.08 -15.17
N VAL A 196 18.43 -0.32 -16.26
CA VAL A 196 17.21 -0.03 -17.02
C VAL A 196 17.42 -0.54 -18.44
N ALA A 197 16.73 -1.61 -18.81
CA ALA A 197 16.75 -2.18 -20.15
C ALA A 197 15.40 -1.91 -20.84
N VAL A 198 15.44 -1.25 -21.99
CA VAL A 198 14.24 -0.89 -22.77
C VAL A 198 14.39 -1.50 -24.17
N GLY A 199 13.47 -2.38 -24.57
CA GLY A 199 13.49 -3.03 -25.89
C GLY A 199 12.93 -2.15 -27.02
N GLY A 200 12.16 -1.11 -26.68
CA GLY A 200 11.62 -0.12 -27.61
C GLY A 200 12.25 1.27 -27.42
N GLY A 201 11.43 2.32 -27.46
CA GLY A 201 11.88 3.70 -27.21
C GLY A 201 11.83 4.08 -25.73
N MET A 202 12.80 4.89 -25.29
CA MET A 202 12.79 5.57 -24.00
C MET A 202 12.71 7.08 -24.22
N GLN A 203 11.72 7.75 -23.64
CA GLN A 203 11.57 9.20 -23.67
C GLN A 203 11.61 9.76 -22.26
N ILE A 204 12.47 10.76 -22.02
CA ILE A 204 12.52 11.52 -20.77
C ILE A 204 12.15 12.97 -21.12
N ALA A 205 10.98 13.41 -20.68
CA ALA A 205 10.53 14.80 -20.83
C ALA A 205 10.60 15.50 -19.47
N VAL A 206 11.39 16.57 -19.39
CA VAL A 206 11.58 17.36 -18.17
C VAL A 206 11.13 18.79 -18.44
N GLY A 207 10.13 19.26 -17.69
CA GLY A 207 9.65 20.65 -17.80
C GLY A 207 10.53 21.68 -17.09
N GLY A 208 11.43 21.23 -16.21
CA GLY A 208 12.42 22.04 -15.52
C GLY A 208 13.85 21.68 -15.92
N VAL A 209 14.73 21.50 -14.94
CA VAL A 209 16.15 21.17 -15.16
C VAL A 209 16.37 19.66 -14.99
N LEU A 210 17.07 19.05 -15.95
CA LEU A 210 17.67 17.72 -15.80
C LEU A 210 19.15 17.89 -15.46
N ASN A 211 19.58 17.39 -14.30
CA ASN A 211 20.98 17.35 -13.89
C ASN A 211 21.43 15.90 -13.68
N GLN A 212 22.58 15.54 -14.24
CA GLN A 212 23.21 14.25 -14.06
C GLN A 212 24.63 14.46 -13.53
N ALA A 213 24.86 14.10 -12.27
CA ALA A 213 26.17 14.15 -11.65
C ALA A 213 26.74 12.73 -11.54
N ILE A 214 27.90 12.50 -12.16
CA ILE A 214 28.56 11.20 -12.20
C ILE A 214 29.97 11.35 -11.62
N ALA A 215 30.29 10.54 -10.60
CA ALA A 215 31.56 10.66 -9.88
C ALA A 215 32.74 9.98 -10.58
N ILE A 216 32.51 8.82 -11.22
CA ILE A 216 33.58 7.96 -11.75
C ILE A 216 33.71 8.12 -13.26
N GLY A 217 32.64 7.83 -14.01
CA GLY A 217 32.68 7.92 -15.46
C GLY A 217 31.31 7.74 -16.08
N ALA A 218 31.08 8.46 -17.17
CA ALA A 218 29.89 8.36 -17.99
C ALA A 218 30.32 7.94 -19.40
N TYR A 219 29.65 6.93 -19.95
CA TYR A 219 29.88 6.42 -21.30
C TYR A 219 28.56 6.49 -22.06
N GLU A 220 28.63 6.90 -23.32
CA GLU A 220 27.48 6.92 -24.21
C GLU A 220 27.90 6.34 -25.55
N GLU A 221 27.31 5.20 -25.90
CA GLU A 221 27.52 4.52 -27.16
C GLU A 221 26.24 4.59 -27.99
N VAL A 222 26.34 5.11 -29.21
CA VAL A 222 25.22 5.25 -30.13
C VAL A 222 25.59 4.56 -31.43
N GLY A 223 24.94 3.44 -31.74
CA GLY A 223 25.28 2.63 -32.92
C GLY A 223 24.89 3.26 -34.26
N GLN A 224 24.07 4.31 -34.25
CA GLN A 224 23.66 5.06 -35.44
C GLN A 224 23.85 6.56 -35.19
N ASN A 225 22.78 7.35 -35.22
CA ASN A 225 22.86 8.81 -35.12
C ASN A 225 22.71 9.28 -33.67
N LYS A 226 23.66 10.10 -33.21
CA LYS A 226 23.50 10.94 -32.02
C LYS A 226 23.18 12.37 -32.47
N VAL A 227 21.99 12.84 -32.15
CA VAL A 227 21.56 14.22 -32.44
C VAL A 227 21.37 14.97 -31.14
N VAL A 228 22.09 16.07 -30.97
CA VAL A 228 21.95 16.97 -29.83
C VAL A 228 21.53 18.33 -30.36
N VAL A 229 20.39 18.84 -29.87
CA VAL A 229 19.87 20.15 -30.25
C VAL A 229 19.76 21.01 -28.99
N ALA A 230 20.42 22.16 -29.01
CA ALA A 230 20.33 23.15 -27.96
C ALA A 230 19.77 24.45 -28.54
N GLY A 231 18.84 25.09 -27.83
CA GLY A 231 18.18 26.30 -28.32
C GLY A 231 19.02 27.58 -28.20
N LYS A 232 19.86 27.67 -27.16
CA LYS A 232 20.61 28.90 -26.83
C LYS A 232 22.12 28.73 -26.86
N ARG A 233 22.61 27.70 -26.15
CA ARG A 233 24.03 27.44 -25.96
C ARG A 233 24.26 25.96 -25.81
N MET A 234 25.30 25.45 -26.46
CA MET A 234 25.88 24.14 -26.20
C MET A 234 27.33 24.35 -25.82
N GLU A 235 27.77 23.76 -24.72
CA GLU A 235 29.12 23.96 -24.19
C GLU A 235 29.72 22.62 -23.74
N PHE A 236 30.96 22.38 -24.15
CA PHE A 236 31.79 21.27 -23.70
C PHE A 236 33.02 21.85 -23.00
N VAL A 237 33.13 21.60 -21.70
CA VAL A 237 34.24 22.11 -20.88
C VAL A 237 35.10 20.94 -20.39
N CYS A 238 36.41 21.07 -20.56
CA CYS A 238 37.40 20.15 -19.99
C CYS A 238 38.57 20.96 -19.42
N GLY A 239 38.60 21.14 -18.11
CA GLY A 239 39.60 21.97 -17.45
C GLY A 239 39.60 23.41 -17.98
N LYS A 240 40.71 23.85 -18.58
CA LYS A 240 40.86 25.19 -19.21
C LYS A 240 40.50 25.21 -20.70
N SER A 241 39.97 24.12 -21.25
CA SER A 241 39.57 24.02 -22.65
C SER A 241 38.05 24.05 -22.77
N MET A 242 37.55 24.74 -23.80
CA MET A 242 36.12 24.90 -24.04
C MET A 242 35.81 24.86 -25.54
N ILE A 243 34.71 24.18 -25.88
CA ILE A 243 34.02 24.33 -27.14
C ILE A 243 32.62 24.84 -26.83
N GLN A 244 32.24 25.98 -27.41
CA GLN A 244 30.91 26.55 -27.21
C GLN A 244 30.27 26.93 -28.56
N LEU A 245 28.98 26.61 -28.68
CA LEU A 245 28.11 26.93 -29.80
C LEU A 245 27.00 27.84 -29.30
N ASN A 246 26.78 28.97 -29.95
CA ASN A 246 25.77 29.97 -29.57
C ASN A 246 24.65 30.07 -30.61
N GLU A 247 23.48 30.54 -30.18
CA GLU A 247 22.29 30.73 -31.04
C GLU A 247 22.48 31.74 -32.17
N ASP A 248 23.44 32.67 -32.03
CA ASP A 248 23.82 33.65 -33.07
C ASP A 248 24.74 33.04 -34.15
N GLY A 249 25.09 31.76 -34.03
CA GLY A 249 26.00 31.05 -34.92
C GLY A 249 27.48 31.19 -34.55
N THR A 250 27.82 31.92 -33.48
CA THR A 250 29.20 32.05 -33.01
C THR A 250 29.68 30.71 -32.44
N ILE A 251 30.86 30.27 -32.90
CA ILE A 251 31.58 29.11 -32.37
C ILE A 251 32.82 29.62 -31.64
N ILE A 252 32.95 29.28 -30.36
CA ILE A 252 34.08 29.66 -29.52
C ILE A 252 34.91 28.40 -29.25
N LEU A 253 36.21 28.49 -29.56
CA LEU A 253 37.21 27.47 -29.29
C LEU A 253 38.29 28.09 -28.41
N GLU A 254 38.30 27.72 -27.14
CA GLU A 254 39.26 28.23 -26.15
C GLU A 254 40.13 27.11 -25.60
N GLY A 255 41.41 27.41 -25.39
CA GLY A 255 42.35 26.50 -24.76
C GLY A 255 43.73 27.13 -24.60
N VAL A 256 44.56 26.54 -23.73
CA VAL A 256 45.95 26.99 -23.51
C VAL A 256 46.80 26.80 -24.77
N LYS A 257 46.55 25.74 -25.53
CA LYS A 257 47.21 25.44 -26.80
C LYS A 257 46.19 24.80 -27.74
N ILE A 258 45.91 25.48 -28.85
CA ILE A 258 45.04 24.96 -29.92
C ILE A 258 45.95 24.46 -31.04
N LEU A 259 45.98 23.15 -31.28
CA LEU A 259 46.75 22.53 -32.35
C LEU A 259 45.79 22.07 -33.46
N LEU A 260 45.86 22.72 -34.62
CA LEU A 260 45.15 22.30 -35.83
C LEU A 260 46.16 21.65 -36.78
N THR A 261 45.95 20.37 -37.13
CA THR A 261 46.86 19.62 -38.00
C THR A 261 46.08 18.94 -39.12
N GLY A 262 46.40 19.28 -40.37
CA GLY A 262 45.85 18.63 -41.57
C GLY A 262 46.91 17.77 -42.24
N LYS A 263 46.54 16.55 -42.66
CA LYS A 263 47.44 15.65 -43.42
C LYS A 263 47.46 15.93 -44.93
N ASP A 264 46.34 16.40 -45.48
CA ASP A 264 46.18 16.71 -46.91
C ASP A 264 46.07 18.23 -47.12
N ARG A 265 44.97 18.83 -46.65
CA ARG A 265 44.74 20.27 -46.76
C ARG A 265 43.93 20.80 -45.58
N MET A 266 44.29 21.99 -45.10
CA MET A 266 43.45 22.77 -44.19
C MET A 266 43.01 24.04 -44.94
N THR A 267 41.70 24.32 -44.97
CA THR A 267 41.16 25.50 -45.66
C THR A 267 40.35 26.32 -44.68
N VAL A 268 40.75 27.58 -44.49
CA VAL A 268 39.97 28.58 -43.74
C VAL A 268 39.44 29.58 -44.74
N LYS A 269 38.11 29.75 -44.78
CA LYS A 269 37.44 30.78 -45.59
C LYS A 269 36.64 31.66 -44.65
N ALA A 270 36.97 32.94 -44.60
CA ALA A 270 36.24 33.95 -43.85
C ALA A 270 36.29 35.27 -44.60
N GLY A 271 35.31 36.16 -44.35
CA GLY A 271 35.36 37.52 -44.88
C GLY A 271 36.56 38.31 -44.34
N LYS A 272 36.98 38.02 -43.09
CA LYS A 272 38.17 38.57 -42.43
C LYS A 272 38.76 37.54 -41.48
N VAL A 273 40.09 37.44 -41.44
CA VAL A 273 40.84 36.66 -40.46
C VAL A 273 41.79 37.61 -39.74
N GLU A 274 41.69 37.67 -38.43
CA GLU A 274 42.61 38.44 -37.57
C GLU A 274 43.53 37.47 -36.85
N MET A 275 44.84 37.65 -37.00
CA MET A 275 45.86 36.89 -36.30
C MET A 275 46.73 37.90 -35.56
N ASN A 276 46.75 37.80 -34.24
CA ASN A 276 47.57 38.63 -33.35
C ASN A 276 48.68 37.80 -32.72
#